data_AF-A0A8S3XTC8-F1
#
_entry.id   AF-A0A8S3XTC8-F1
#
_cell.length_a   1.000
_cell.length_b   1.000
_cell.length_c   1.000
_cell.angle_alpha   90.00
_cell.angle_beta   90.00
_cell.angle_gamma   90.00
#
_symmetry.space_group_name_H-M   'P 1'
#
loop_
_entity.id
_entity.type
_entity.pdbx_description
1 polymer ?
#
loop_
_entity_poly.entity_id
_entity_poly.type
_entity_poly.pdbx_seq_one_letter_code
_entity_poly.pdbx_strand_id
1 'polypeptide(L)'
;MNWSKLIKRVLEIEVNLVEIRRSKTAFWKCNTITYVVMFLALLEHAMYKISTIMKVMSDFNESRLSDNVLEKYFSSWAPFIFDLTSYSLWKSIIFMIANTQATFAWDITDVMIMCVSVYLTSYFQDFNGIINKQYNSMSWEKLRVLYSHLVALVKEINSRFCYLILLSFFTNLFFICLQLFNTINYGIPRQSNNGDRNLKNSIHSTVHLFYYLYSFVFLIIRTTLVCLLAANVHKAAQEPMFVVGYVPASEYTLEVQRFNRQIRYTTTALSGVYFYVTRSTLLHVIGTIITYELVLLQFNIDNEDDADLNYNGTLSNYTKIKF
;
A
#
# COMPACT_ATOMS: atom_id res chain seq x y z
N MET A 1 8.76 -0.64 21.25
CA MET A 1 8.18 -1.97 20.96
C MET A 1 9.16 -3.04 21.44
N ASN A 2 8.84 -3.85 22.46
CA ASN A 2 9.80 -4.82 23.00
C ASN A 2 9.73 -6.13 22.21
N TRP A 3 10.45 -6.20 21.10
CA TRP A 3 10.50 -7.35 20.19
C TRP A 3 10.86 -8.66 20.88
N SER A 4 11.78 -8.62 21.84
CA SER A 4 12.20 -9.81 22.59
C SER A 4 11.03 -10.47 23.33
N LYS A 5 10.12 -9.66 23.90
CA LYS A 5 8.94 -10.15 24.62
C LYS A 5 7.90 -10.74 23.66
N LEU A 6 7.71 -10.11 22.50
CA LEU A 6 6.81 -10.63 21.47
C LEU A 6 7.30 -11.99 20.96
N ILE A 7 8.58 -12.10 20.60
CA ILE A 7 9.17 -13.33 20.08
C ILE A 7 9.07 -14.46 21.10
N LYS A 8 9.37 -14.20 22.39
CA LYS A 8 9.21 -15.20 23.45
C LYS A 8 7.78 -15.74 23.55
N ARG A 9 6.77 -14.86 23.56
CA ARG A 9 5.36 -15.27 23.61
C ARG A 9 4.91 -16.02 22.36
N VAL A 10 5.37 -15.58 21.19
CA VAL A 10 5.10 -16.29 19.93
C VAL A 10 5.69 -17.70 19.99
N LEU A 11 6.94 -17.85 20.44
CA LEU A 11 7.58 -19.16 20.62
C LEU A 11 6.81 -20.06 21.60
N GLU A 12 6.36 -19.52 22.73
CA GLU A 12 5.54 -20.25 23.71
C GLU A 12 4.24 -20.80 23.09
N ILE A 13 3.59 -20.01 22.22
CA ILE A 13 2.39 -20.44 21.49
C ILE A 13 2.75 -21.45 20.38
N GLU A 14 3.85 -21.23 19.66
CA GLU A 14 4.32 -22.11 18.58
C GLU A 14 4.66 -23.52 19.08
N VAL A 15 5.16 -23.68 20.31
CA VAL A 15 5.40 -25.01 20.91
C VAL A 15 4.11 -25.84 20.95
N ASN A 16 2.96 -25.22 21.18
CA ASN A 16 1.65 -25.89 21.18
C ASN A 16 1.08 -26.12 19.76
N LEU A 17 1.77 -25.64 18.72
CA LEU A 17 1.37 -25.74 17.31
C LEU A 17 2.32 -26.64 16.51
N VAL A 18 3.25 -27.34 17.17
CA VAL A 18 4.22 -28.25 16.52
C VAL A 18 3.52 -29.33 15.70
N GLU A 19 2.36 -29.81 16.14
CA GLU A 19 1.56 -30.81 15.43
C GLU A 19 1.00 -30.29 14.09
N ILE A 20 0.82 -28.98 13.94
CA ILE A 20 0.28 -28.34 12.73
C ILE A 20 1.38 -28.03 11.72
N ARG A 21 2.55 -27.58 12.18
CA ARG A 21 3.58 -27.00 11.32
C ARG A 21 4.18 -28.04 10.37
N ARG A 22 3.75 -28.03 9.10
CA ARG A 22 4.23 -28.95 8.06
C ARG A 22 5.02 -28.23 6.96
N SER A 23 4.74 -26.96 6.70
CA SER A 23 5.23 -26.28 5.49
C SER A 23 6.46 -25.39 5.71
N LYS A 24 7.59 -25.74 5.08
CA LYS A 24 8.75 -24.82 4.91
C LYS A 24 8.53 -23.75 3.84
N THR A 25 7.40 -23.80 3.13
CA THR A 25 7.10 -22.96 1.97
C THR A 25 6.91 -21.49 2.35
N ALA A 26 6.43 -21.21 3.56
CA ALA A 26 6.24 -19.85 4.05
C ALA A 26 7.56 -19.06 4.11
N PHE A 27 8.64 -19.69 4.56
CA PHE A 27 9.97 -19.07 4.64
C PHE A 27 10.46 -18.63 3.27
N TRP A 28 10.39 -19.52 2.27
CA TRP A 28 10.77 -19.20 0.89
C TRP A 28 9.91 -18.09 0.30
N LYS A 29 8.59 -18.13 0.51
CA LYS A 29 7.68 -17.06 0.07
C LYS A 29 8.04 -15.70 0.68
N CYS A 30 8.28 -15.65 1.99
CA CYS A 30 8.68 -14.41 2.66
C CYS A 30 10.01 -13.86 2.14
N ASN A 31 11.00 -14.71 1.92
CA ASN A 31 12.29 -14.28 1.36
C ASN A 31 12.12 -13.74 -0.06
N THR A 32 11.39 -14.45 -0.92
CA THR A 32 11.13 -13.99 -2.29
C THR A 32 10.39 -12.66 -2.31
N ILE A 33 9.33 -12.50 -1.51
CA ILE A 33 8.58 -11.23 -1.41
C ILE A 33 9.51 -10.11 -0.95
N THR A 34 10.31 -10.36 0.08
CA THR A 34 11.24 -9.36 0.64
C THR A 34 12.24 -8.90 -0.41
N TYR A 35 12.95 -9.81 -1.07
CA TYR A 35 13.96 -9.43 -2.05
C TYR A 35 13.35 -8.73 -3.28
N VAL A 36 12.23 -9.24 -3.80
CA VAL A 36 11.59 -8.65 -4.99
C VAL A 36 11.04 -7.26 -4.69
N VAL A 37 10.29 -7.09 -3.59
CA VAL A 37 9.68 -5.79 -3.26
C VAL A 37 10.76 -4.76 -2.92
N MET A 38 11.76 -5.13 -2.14
CA MET A 38 12.85 -4.20 -1.79
C MET A 38 13.70 -3.82 -3.00
N PHE A 39 13.94 -4.74 -3.93
CA PHE A 39 14.64 -4.44 -5.18
C PHE A 39 13.85 -3.46 -6.07
N LEU A 40 12.54 -3.70 -6.24
CA LEU A 40 11.68 -2.81 -7.01
C LEU A 40 11.55 -1.43 -6.34
N ALA A 41 11.46 -1.36 -5.01
CA ALA A 41 11.45 -0.10 -4.27
C ALA A 41 12.77 0.68 -4.43
N LEU A 42 13.92 -0.02 -4.42
CA LEU A 42 15.21 0.61 -4.69
C LEU A 42 15.29 1.18 -6.11
N LEU A 43 14.77 0.43 -7.09
CA LEU A 43 14.72 0.88 -8.48
C LEU A 43 13.83 2.13 -8.64
N GLU A 44 12.66 2.13 -8.01
CA GLU A 44 11.74 3.27 -7.97
C GLU A 44 12.42 4.50 -7.38
N HIS A 45 13.03 4.37 -6.20
CA HIS A 45 13.68 5.49 -5.53
C HIS A 45 14.88 6.00 -6.35
N ALA A 46 15.67 5.11 -6.96
CA ALA A 46 16.77 5.52 -7.83
C ALA A 46 16.27 6.30 -9.05
N MET A 47 15.21 5.83 -9.72
CA MET A 47 14.61 6.54 -10.84
C MET A 47 14.02 7.89 -10.44
N TYR A 48 13.37 7.98 -9.27
CA TYR A 48 12.84 9.24 -8.75
C TYR A 48 13.94 10.30 -8.57
N LYS A 49 15.06 9.90 -7.97
CA LYS A 49 16.18 10.83 -7.76
C LYS A 49 16.82 11.24 -9.07
N ILE A 50 17.00 10.30 -10.00
CA ILE A 50 17.55 10.59 -11.33
C ILE A 50 16.63 11.56 -12.10
N SER A 51 15.32 11.32 -12.14
CA SER A 51 14.37 12.17 -12.86
C SER A 51 14.32 13.59 -12.28
N THR A 52 14.36 13.71 -10.96
CA THR A 52 14.38 15.01 -10.27
C THR A 52 15.66 15.79 -10.58
N ILE A 53 16.83 15.12 -10.57
CA ILE A 53 18.11 15.74 -10.90
C ILE A 53 18.13 16.19 -12.37
N MET A 54 17.65 15.36 -13.30
CA MET A 54 17.57 15.70 -14.72
C MET A 54 16.71 16.94 -14.96
N LYS A 55 15.55 17.05 -14.29
CA LYS A 55 14.67 18.22 -14.39
C LYS A 55 15.36 19.50 -13.91
N VAL A 56 16.07 19.44 -12.78
CA VAL A 56 16.79 20.61 -12.27
C VAL A 56 17.96 21.01 -13.18
N MET A 57 18.67 20.03 -13.76
CA MET A 57 19.73 20.31 -14.73
C MET A 57 19.19 20.92 -16.03
N SER A 58 18.01 20.51 -16.52
CA SER A 58 17.40 21.10 -17.71
C SER A 58 16.96 22.55 -17.46
N ASP A 59 16.33 22.81 -16.31
CA ASP A 59 15.89 24.16 -15.94
C ASP A 59 17.07 25.11 -15.72
N PHE A 60 18.22 24.59 -15.26
CA PHE A 60 19.45 25.36 -15.10
C PHE A 60 20.07 25.78 -16.44
N ASN A 61 20.01 24.92 -17.46
CA ASN A 61 20.59 25.22 -18.77
C ASN A 61 19.88 26.39 -19.49
N GLU A 62 18.68 26.77 -19.02
CA GLU A 62 17.93 27.94 -19.50
C GLU A 62 18.08 29.20 -18.63
N SER A 63 18.56 29.09 -17.38
CA SER A 63 18.71 30.21 -16.44
C SER A 63 20.18 30.61 -16.20
N ARG A 64 20.49 31.92 -16.27
CA ARG A 64 21.84 32.50 -16.11
C ARG A 64 22.63 31.97 -14.89
N LEU A 65 23.94 31.86 -15.10
CA LEU A 65 25.01 31.26 -14.28
C LEU A 65 25.22 31.72 -12.82
N SER A 66 24.30 32.46 -12.16
CA SER A 66 24.55 33.06 -10.84
C SER A 66 23.93 32.35 -9.63
N ASP A 67 22.99 31.41 -9.83
CA ASP A 67 22.23 30.83 -8.70
C ASP A 67 22.71 29.42 -8.36
N ASN A 68 22.93 29.16 -7.06
CA ASN A 68 23.35 27.85 -6.56
C ASN A 68 22.30 26.79 -6.93
N VAL A 69 22.64 25.84 -7.81
CA VAL A 69 21.75 24.74 -8.27
C VAL A 69 21.10 23.98 -7.10
N LEU A 70 21.90 23.72 -6.05
CA LEU A 70 21.42 23.03 -4.86
C LEU A 70 20.40 23.86 -4.08
N GLU A 71 20.59 25.18 -4.00
CA GLU A 71 19.68 26.07 -3.30
C GLU A 71 18.29 26.07 -3.94
N LYS A 72 18.22 26.22 -5.26
CA LYS A 72 16.95 26.17 -6.00
C LYS A 72 16.28 24.79 -5.94
N TYR A 73 17.06 23.71 -5.99
CA TYR A 73 16.56 22.33 -5.82
C TYR A 73 15.90 22.15 -4.45
N PHE A 74 16.60 22.50 -3.38
CA PHE A 74 16.12 22.25 -2.02
C PHE A 74 15.00 23.21 -1.60
N SER A 75 15.03 24.47 -2.04
CA SER A 75 13.95 25.42 -1.76
C SER A 75 12.65 25.06 -2.51
N SER A 76 12.74 24.49 -3.72
CA SER A 76 11.57 23.99 -4.45
C SER A 76 11.01 22.69 -3.85
N TRP A 77 11.88 21.80 -3.38
CA TRP A 77 11.46 20.49 -2.86
C TRP A 77 11.01 20.50 -1.40
N ALA A 78 11.54 21.42 -0.58
CA ALA A 78 11.19 21.59 0.82
C ALA A 78 10.81 23.04 1.16
N PRO A 79 9.78 23.61 0.53
CA PRO A 79 9.35 24.99 0.79
C PRO A 79 9.04 25.20 2.28
N PHE A 80 8.48 24.19 2.94
CA PHE A 80 8.20 24.21 4.38
C PHE A 80 9.42 24.41 5.30
N ILE A 81 10.65 24.14 4.84
CA ILE A 81 11.89 24.37 5.61
C ILE A 81 12.55 25.70 5.22
N PHE A 82 12.56 26.00 3.91
CA PHE A 82 13.35 27.09 3.35
C PHE A 82 12.57 28.39 3.11
N ASP A 83 11.23 28.36 3.17
CA ASP A 83 10.41 29.57 3.26
C ASP A 83 10.49 30.20 4.66
N LEU A 84 10.73 29.37 5.68
CA LEU A 84 10.84 29.78 7.09
C LEU A 84 12.27 30.04 7.54
N THR A 85 13.27 29.48 6.85
CA THR A 85 14.68 29.60 7.27
C THR A 85 15.60 29.80 6.08
N SER A 86 16.65 30.61 6.26
CA SER A 86 17.64 30.82 5.20
C SER A 86 18.29 29.51 4.75
N TYR A 87 18.57 29.41 3.46
CA TYR A 87 19.23 28.25 2.87
C TYR A 87 20.58 28.00 3.55
N SER A 88 20.86 26.73 3.82
CA SER A 88 22.14 26.29 4.35
C SER A 88 22.36 24.84 3.93
N LEU A 89 23.51 24.55 3.32
CA LEU A 89 23.81 23.23 2.74
C LEU A 89 23.63 22.07 3.75
N TRP A 90 24.02 22.28 5.01
CA TRP A 90 23.90 21.25 6.04
C TRP A 90 22.43 20.86 6.33
N LYS A 91 21.49 21.82 6.30
CA LYS A 91 20.05 21.56 6.49
C LYS A 91 19.52 20.67 5.39
N SER A 92 19.93 20.96 4.16
CA SER A 92 19.57 20.19 2.97
C SER A 92 20.09 18.75 3.02
N ILE A 93 21.33 18.56 3.47
CA ILE A 93 21.93 17.22 3.64
C ILE A 93 21.14 16.42 4.70
N ILE A 94 20.83 17.02 5.85
CA ILE A 94 20.05 16.35 6.90
C ILE A 94 18.66 15.98 6.38
N PHE A 95 17.99 16.91 5.69
CA PHE A 95 16.67 16.65 5.12
C PHE A 95 16.69 15.51 4.10
N MET A 96 17.69 15.49 3.21
CA MET A 96 17.85 14.42 2.23
C MET A 96 18.03 13.05 2.89
N ILE A 97 18.89 12.96 3.92
CA ILE A 97 19.10 11.71 4.67
C ILE A 97 17.81 11.27 5.36
N ALA A 98 17.12 12.18 6.05
CA ALA A 98 15.88 11.88 6.76
C ALA A 98 14.77 11.41 5.81
N ASN A 99 14.61 12.07 4.65
CA ASN A 99 13.62 11.68 3.65
C ASN A 99 13.93 10.29 3.05
N THR A 100 15.19 10.02 2.71
CA THR A 100 15.59 8.69 2.21
C THR A 100 15.35 7.61 3.27
N GLN A 101 15.69 7.86 4.53
CA GLN A 101 15.40 6.93 5.63
C GLN A 101 13.89 6.69 5.79
N ALA A 102 13.07 7.74 5.68
CA ALA A 102 11.63 7.62 5.77
C ALA A 102 11.04 6.74 4.65
N THR A 103 11.51 6.91 3.41
CA THR A 103 11.08 6.08 2.27
C THR A 103 11.40 4.61 2.50
N PHE A 104 12.64 4.29 2.86
CA PHE A 104 13.01 2.89 3.16
C PHE A 104 12.26 2.32 4.37
N ALA A 105 12.05 3.12 5.42
CA ALA A 105 11.31 2.69 6.59
C ALA A 105 9.85 2.34 6.24
N TRP A 106 9.24 3.09 5.32
CA TRP A 106 7.90 2.80 4.80
C TRP A 106 7.88 1.47 4.04
N ASP A 107 8.81 1.26 3.11
CA ASP A 107 8.90 0.01 2.33
C ASP A 107 9.13 -1.22 3.22
N ILE A 108 10.03 -1.09 4.20
CA ILE A 108 10.31 -2.16 5.18
C ILE A 108 9.07 -2.46 6.02
N THR A 109 8.28 -1.44 6.39
CA THR A 109 7.04 -1.63 7.15
C THR A 109 6.02 -2.45 6.36
N ASP A 110 5.84 -2.12 5.08
CA ASP A 110 4.95 -2.86 4.18
C ASP A 110 5.41 -4.32 4.03
N VAL A 111 6.70 -4.55 3.79
CA VAL A 111 7.27 -5.91 3.69
C VAL A 111 7.13 -6.70 4.99
N MET A 112 7.34 -6.08 6.14
CA MET A 112 7.14 -6.74 7.43
C MET A 112 5.69 -7.20 7.60
N ILE A 113 4.71 -6.37 7.23
CA ILE A 113 3.29 -6.73 7.26
C ILE A 113 3.01 -7.89 6.30
N MET A 114 3.55 -7.86 5.08
CA MET A 114 3.42 -8.95 4.11
C MET A 114 3.97 -10.28 4.65
N CYS A 115 5.19 -10.27 5.20
CA CYS A 115 5.83 -11.47 5.74
C CYS A 115 5.05 -12.06 6.93
N VAL A 116 4.59 -11.22 7.86
CA VAL A 116 3.76 -11.68 8.99
C VAL A 116 2.43 -12.25 8.51
N SER A 117 1.82 -11.63 7.50
CA SER A 117 0.56 -12.10 6.93
C SER A 117 0.73 -13.45 6.25
N VAL A 118 1.81 -13.66 5.49
CA VAL A 118 2.15 -14.96 4.87
C VAL A 118 2.42 -16.02 5.95
N TYR A 119 3.20 -15.66 6.97
CA TYR A 119 3.51 -16.54 8.10
C TYR A 119 2.22 -17.01 8.81
N LEU A 120 1.33 -16.09 9.20
CA LEU A 120 0.06 -16.44 9.85
C LEU A 120 -0.85 -17.25 8.93
N THR A 121 -0.96 -16.86 7.67
CA THR A 121 -1.77 -17.58 6.67
C THR A 121 -1.29 -19.03 6.51
N SER A 122 0.03 -19.26 6.53
CA SER A 122 0.60 -20.60 6.37
C SER A 122 0.20 -21.57 7.48
N TYR A 123 0.11 -21.09 8.72
CA TYR A 123 -0.37 -21.89 9.85
C TYR A 123 -1.84 -22.30 9.68
N PHE A 124 -2.69 -21.38 9.22
CA PHE A 124 -4.08 -21.72 8.93
C PHE A 124 -4.19 -22.69 7.75
N GLN A 125 -3.39 -22.52 6.70
CA GLN A 125 -3.36 -23.46 5.57
C GLN A 125 -2.96 -24.88 5.99
N ASP A 126 -1.95 -25.00 6.85
CA ASP A 126 -1.54 -26.29 7.40
C ASP A 126 -2.65 -26.91 8.26
N PHE A 127 -3.31 -26.12 9.11
CA PHE A 127 -4.47 -26.56 9.90
C PHE A 127 -5.66 -26.98 9.02
N ASN A 128 -5.95 -26.21 7.97
CA ASN A 128 -7.00 -26.50 6.99
C ASN A 128 -6.69 -27.78 6.21
N GLY A 129 -5.41 -28.09 5.97
CA GLY A 129 -4.98 -29.36 5.41
C GLY A 129 -5.26 -30.55 6.34
N ILE A 130 -5.09 -30.37 7.66
CA ILE A 130 -5.37 -31.41 8.67
C ILE A 130 -6.87 -31.66 8.78
N ILE A 131 -7.67 -30.60 8.97
CA ILE A 131 -9.13 -30.76 9.12
C ILE A 131 -9.78 -31.38 7.87
N ASN A 132 -9.31 -31.03 6.66
CA ASN A 132 -9.85 -31.60 5.42
C ASN A 132 -9.48 -33.08 5.22
N LYS A 133 -8.29 -33.52 5.65
CA LYS A 133 -7.78 -34.88 5.37
C LYS A 133 -7.95 -35.87 6.54
N GLN A 134 -8.06 -35.36 7.77
CA GLN A 134 -7.81 -36.14 8.98
C GLN A 134 -8.83 -35.89 10.11
N TYR A 135 -10.01 -35.32 9.82
CA TYR A 135 -11.04 -35.12 10.86
C TYR A 135 -11.50 -36.44 11.52
N ASN A 136 -11.43 -37.57 10.81
CA ASN A 136 -11.74 -38.89 11.39
C ASN A 136 -10.67 -39.42 12.35
N SER A 137 -9.43 -38.94 12.27
CA SER A 137 -8.31 -39.41 13.11
C SER A 137 -8.04 -38.51 14.33
N MET A 138 -8.57 -37.29 14.35
CA MET A 138 -8.37 -36.33 15.43
C MET A 138 -9.71 -35.84 15.96
N SER A 139 -9.92 -35.95 17.27
CA SER A 139 -11.14 -35.47 17.93
C SER A 139 -11.37 -33.97 17.69
N TRP A 140 -12.62 -33.57 17.48
CA TRP A 140 -13.03 -32.16 17.33
C TRP A 140 -12.58 -31.25 18.48
N GLU A 141 -12.48 -31.78 19.70
CA GLU A 141 -11.94 -31.06 20.85
C GLU A 141 -10.51 -30.60 20.63
N LYS A 142 -9.62 -31.50 20.19
CA LYS A 142 -8.22 -31.20 19.87
C LYS A 142 -8.12 -30.16 18.74
N LEU A 143 -8.90 -30.32 17.67
CA LEU A 143 -8.95 -29.35 16.57
C LEU A 143 -9.36 -27.95 17.04
N ARG A 144 -10.35 -27.88 17.94
CA ARG A 144 -10.80 -26.62 18.54
C ARG A 144 -9.73 -25.97 19.42
N VAL A 145 -9.00 -26.75 20.21
CA VAL A 145 -7.87 -26.25 21.03
C VAL A 145 -6.75 -25.72 20.14
N LEU A 146 -6.37 -26.46 19.10
CA LEU A 146 -5.36 -26.03 18.12
C LEU A 146 -5.78 -24.73 17.42
N TYR A 147 -7.04 -24.60 16.98
CA TYR A 147 -7.56 -23.36 16.43
C TYR A 147 -7.50 -22.21 17.44
N SER A 148 -7.78 -22.47 18.72
CA SER A 148 -7.69 -21.45 19.78
C SER A 148 -6.27 -20.91 19.93
N HIS A 149 -5.25 -21.79 19.84
CA HIS A 149 -3.84 -21.37 19.82
C HIS A 149 -3.49 -20.53 18.58
N LEU A 150 -4.01 -20.87 17.40
CA LEU A 150 -3.83 -20.07 16.19
C LEU A 150 -4.45 -18.67 16.33
N VAL A 151 -5.66 -18.58 16.90
CA VAL A 151 -6.30 -17.29 17.18
C VAL A 151 -5.48 -16.49 18.18
N ALA A 152 -4.95 -17.12 19.23
CA ALA A 152 -4.07 -16.47 20.21
C ALA A 152 -2.80 -15.93 19.55
N LEU A 153 -2.19 -16.70 18.64
CA LEU A 153 -1.02 -16.28 17.87
C LEU A 153 -1.30 -15.02 17.04
N VAL A 154 -2.41 -15.01 16.29
CA VAL A 154 -2.84 -13.84 15.51
C VAL A 154 -3.04 -12.63 16.41
N LYS A 155 -3.72 -12.80 17.56
CA LYS A 155 -3.97 -11.69 18.50
C LYS A 155 -2.70 -11.13 19.11
N GLU A 156 -1.75 -11.98 19.51
CA GLU A 156 -0.48 -11.53 20.10
C GLU A 156 0.35 -10.74 19.09
N ILE A 157 0.46 -11.23 17.85
CA ILE A 157 1.14 -10.51 16.77
C ILE A 157 0.42 -9.20 16.43
N ASN A 158 -0.89 -9.25 16.24
CA ASN A 158 -1.69 -8.07 15.90
C ASN A 158 -1.62 -6.98 16.97
N SER A 159 -1.47 -7.33 18.26
CA SER A 159 -1.31 -6.35 19.36
C SER A 159 -0.13 -5.40 19.20
N ARG A 160 0.87 -5.80 18.39
CA ARG A 160 2.07 -4.99 18.11
C ARG A 160 2.05 -4.44 16.69
N PHE A 161 1.54 -5.23 15.74
CA PHE A 161 1.49 -4.85 14.34
C PHE A 161 0.33 -3.90 14.01
N CYS A 162 -0.66 -3.72 14.87
CA CYS A 162 -1.83 -2.89 14.58
C CYS A 162 -1.47 -1.44 14.24
N TYR A 163 -0.51 -0.84 14.96
CA TYR A 163 -0.03 0.52 14.67
C TYR A 163 0.79 0.58 13.38
N LEU A 164 1.57 -0.46 13.08
CA LEU A 164 2.33 -0.55 11.82
C LEU A 164 1.39 -0.68 10.62
N ILE A 165 0.34 -1.50 10.76
CA ILE A 165 -0.71 -1.65 9.74
C ILE A 165 -1.45 -0.34 9.55
N LEU A 166 -1.85 0.34 10.63
CA LEU A 166 -2.50 1.65 10.53
C LEU A 166 -1.60 2.66 9.78
N LEU A 167 -0.32 2.75 10.17
CA LEU A 167 0.64 3.65 9.53
C LEU A 167 0.82 3.31 8.05
N SER A 168 1.03 2.04 7.71
CA SER A 168 1.18 1.54 6.34
C SER A 168 -0.04 1.86 5.47
N PHE A 169 -1.25 1.62 5.97
CA PHE A 169 -2.47 1.94 5.23
C PHE A 169 -2.63 3.45 5.01
N PHE A 170 -2.34 4.25 6.04
CA PHE A 170 -2.42 5.71 5.93
C PHE A 170 -1.40 6.26 4.94
N THR A 171 -0.13 5.83 5.00
CA THR A 171 0.90 6.29 4.07
C THR A 171 0.61 5.84 2.65
N ASN A 172 0.24 4.57 2.44
CA ASN A 172 -0.13 4.08 1.11
C ASN A 172 -1.33 4.82 0.53
N LEU A 173 -2.38 5.06 1.32
CA LEU A 173 -3.54 5.84 0.88
C LEU A 173 -3.15 7.27 0.50
N PHE A 174 -2.39 7.95 1.37
CA PHE A 174 -1.94 9.32 1.12
C PHE A 174 -1.14 9.43 -0.19
N PHE A 175 -0.17 8.54 -0.41
CA PHE A 175 0.64 8.57 -1.63
C PHE A 175 -0.15 8.17 -2.89
N ILE A 176 -1.10 7.23 -2.79
CA ILE A 176 -1.98 6.87 -3.91
C ILE A 176 -2.83 8.08 -4.32
N CYS A 177 -3.49 8.74 -3.36
CA CYS A 177 -4.28 9.94 -3.63
C CYS A 177 -3.41 11.08 -4.19
N LEU A 178 -2.21 11.30 -3.63
CA LEU A 178 -1.30 12.33 -4.12
C LEU A 178 -0.82 12.05 -5.55
N GLN A 179 -0.48 10.80 -5.87
CA GLN A 179 -0.07 10.42 -7.22
C GLN A 179 -1.24 10.52 -8.21
N LEU A 180 -2.44 10.08 -7.84
CA LEU A 180 -3.65 10.25 -8.66
C LEU A 180 -3.93 11.73 -8.97
N PHE A 181 -3.94 12.57 -7.95
CA PHE A 181 -4.12 14.02 -8.10
C PHE A 181 -3.07 14.62 -9.05
N ASN A 182 -1.79 14.25 -8.87
CA ASN A 182 -0.73 14.76 -9.73
C ASN A 182 -0.83 14.22 -11.17
N THR A 183 -1.25 12.97 -11.36
CA THR A 183 -1.47 12.39 -12.69
C THR A 183 -2.63 13.07 -13.42
N ILE A 184 -3.72 13.41 -12.72
CA ILE A 184 -4.86 14.13 -13.33
C ILE A 184 -4.46 15.55 -13.71
N ASN A 185 -3.80 16.28 -12.81
CA ASN A 185 -3.48 17.70 -13.04
C ASN A 185 -2.29 17.93 -13.97
N TYR A 186 -1.28 17.05 -13.93
CA TYR A 186 -0.02 17.24 -14.65
C TYR A 186 0.33 16.12 -15.66
N GLY A 187 -0.34 14.97 -15.56
CA GLY A 187 -0.02 13.77 -16.33
C GLY A 187 -0.74 13.62 -17.67
N ILE A 188 -1.85 14.32 -17.89
CA ILE A 188 -2.46 14.43 -19.22
C ILE A 188 -1.77 15.60 -19.94
N PRO A 189 -0.89 15.34 -20.93
CA PRO A 189 -0.35 16.42 -21.75
C PRO A 189 -1.52 17.09 -22.48
N ARG A 190 -1.96 18.25 -21.96
CA ARG A 190 -2.82 19.18 -22.68
C ARG A 190 -2.17 19.40 -24.03
N GLN A 191 -2.83 18.97 -25.09
CA GLN A 191 -2.35 19.13 -26.45
C GLN A 191 -2.30 20.63 -26.75
N SER A 192 -1.17 21.25 -26.44
CA SER A 192 -0.88 22.62 -26.81
C SER A 192 -0.70 22.63 -28.33
N ASN A 193 -1.70 23.16 -29.03
CA ASN A 193 -1.79 23.31 -30.49
C ASN A 193 -0.73 24.25 -31.12
N ASN A 194 0.42 24.44 -30.48
CA ASN A 194 1.52 25.20 -31.03
C ASN A 194 2.62 24.22 -31.45
N GLY A 195 2.47 23.75 -32.69
CA GLY A 195 3.41 22.87 -33.35
C GLY A 195 4.68 23.62 -33.71
N ASP A 196 5.62 23.76 -32.76
CA ASP A 196 7.05 23.83 -33.07
C ASP A 196 7.93 23.73 -31.81
N ARG A 197 8.20 22.54 -31.26
CA ARG A 197 9.26 22.34 -30.23
C ARG A 197 9.91 20.95 -30.30
N ASN A 198 11.02 20.89 -31.03
CA ASN A 198 12.26 20.11 -30.79
C ASN A 198 12.15 18.67 -30.21
N LEU A 199 12.65 17.70 -30.98
CA LEU A 199 12.85 16.27 -30.66
C LEU A 199 13.44 15.97 -29.26
N LYS A 200 14.23 16.89 -28.70
CA LYS A 200 14.86 16.78 -27.36
C LYS A 200 13.85 16.91 -26.20
N ASN A 201 12.78 17.68 -26.38
CA ASN A 201 11.69 17.79 -25.40
C ASN A 201 10.81 16.54 -25.40
N SER A 202 10.70 15.86 -26.55
CA SER A 202 9.89 14.66 -26.70
C SER A 202 10.47 13.45 -25.96
N ILE A 203 11.79 13.26 -25.98
CA ILE A 203 12.47 12.18 -25.24
C ILE A 203 12.40 12.42 -23.73
N HIS A 204 12.62 13.67 -23.28
CA HIS A 204 12.50 14.02 -21.86
C HIS A 204 11.06 13.79 -21.36
N SER A 205 10.04 14.23 -22.12
CA SER A 205 8.63 14.00 -21.79
C SER A 205 8.27 12.52 -21.70
N THR A 206 8.85 11.68 -22.58
CA THR A 206 8.55 10.24 -22.64
C THR A 206 9.16 9.49 -21.45
N VAL A 207 10.42 9.79 -21.08
CA VAL A 207 11.10 9.16 -19.93
C VAL A 207 10.41 9.53 -18.62
N HIS A 208 10.01 10.80 -18.45
CA HIS A 208 9.25 11.25 -17.28
C HIS A 208 7.91 10.52 -17.17
N LEU A 209 7.17 10.38 -18.28
CA LEU A 209 5.89 9.65 -18.30
C LEU A 209 6.07 8.19 -17.86
N PHE A 210 7.08 7.49 -18.42
CA PHE A 210 7.37 6.10 -18.03
C PHE A 210 7.74 5.97 -16.55
N TYR A 211 8.53 6.90 -16.01
CA TYR A 211 8.87 6.93 -14.59
C TYR A 211 7.63 7.12 -13.71
N TYR A 212 6.79 8.12 -14.00
CA TYR A 212 5.58 8.40 -13.23
C TYR A 212 4.61 7.21 -13.27
N LEU A 213 4.42 6.61 -14.44
CA LEU A 213 3.58 5.43 -14.61
C LEU A 213 4.14 4.23 -13.84
N TYR A 214 5.46 4.00 -13.90
CA TYR A 214 6.11 2.92 -13.15
C TYR A 214 5.93 3.11 -11.65
N SER A 215 6.24 4.30 -11.11
CA SER A 215 6.10 4.61 -9.68
C SER A 215 4.64 4.43 -9.22
N PHE A 216 3.68 4.88 -10.02
CA PHE A 216 2.25 4.74 -9.72
C PHE A 216 1.77 3.30 -9.71
N VAL A 217 2.07 2.55 -10.77
CA VAL A 217 1.69 1.14 -10.88
C VAL A 217 2.38 0.31 -9.78
N PHE A 218 3.65 0.58 -9.51
CA PHE A 218 4.38 -0.07 -8.42
C PHE A 218 3.71 0.17 -7.07
N LEU A 219 3.34 1.42 -6.76
CA LEU A 219 2.67 1.77 -5.51
C LEU A 219 1.31 1.05 -5.36
N ILE A 220 0.51 1.02 -6.43
CA ILE A 220 -0.78 0.32 -6.43
C ILE A 220 -0.59 -1.19 -6.22
N ILE A 221 0.32 -1.81 -6.97
CA ILE A 221 0.58 -3.25 -6.87
C ILE A 221 1.06 -3.59 -5.46
N ARG A 222 2.01 -2.82 -4.91
CA ARG A 222 2.54 -3.04 -3.57
C ARG A 222 1.46 -2.90 -2.51
N THR A 223 0.69 -1.83 -2.55
CA THR A 223 -0.41 -1.59 -1.59
C THR A 223 -1.45 -2.70 -1.66
N THR A 224 -1.84 -3.09 -2.88
CA THR A 224 -2.79 -4.19 -3.11
C THR A 224 -2.24 -5.50 -2.57
N LEU A 225 -0.95 -5.79 -2.77
CA LEU A 225 -0.29 -6.98 -2.25
C LEU A 225 -0.30 -7.02 -0.71
N VAL A 226 0.05 -5.91 -0.05
CA VAL A 226 -0.02 -5.77 1.41
C VAL A 226 -1.44 -6.05 1.92
N CYS A 227 -2.44 -5.41 1.32
CA CYS A 227 -3.84 -5.56 1.68
C CYS A 227 -4.35 -6.99 1.45
N LEU A 228 -4.05 -7.60 0.31
CA LEU A 228 -4.50 -8.96 -0.03
C LEU A 228 -3.84 -10.01 0.85
N LEU A 229 -2.55 -9.89 1.14
CA LEU A 229 -1.85 -10.82 2.04
C LEU A 229 -2.41 -10.71 3.46
N ALA A 230 -2.61 -9.49 3.98
CA ALA A 230 -3.22 -9.28 5.28
C ALA A 230 -4.66 -9.81 5.35
N ALA A 231 -5.47 -9.56 4.31
CA ALA A 231 -6.84 -10.09 4.22
C ALA A 231 -6.91 -11.61 4.06
N ASN A 232 -5.88 -12.24 3.49
CA ASN A 232 -5.81 -13.70 3.37
C ASN A 232 -5.71 -14.40 4.73
N VAL A 233 -5.16 -13.74 5.76
CA VAL A 233 -5.16 -14.27 7.14
C VAL A 233 -6.59 -14.52 7.60
N HIS A 234 -7.47 -13.54 7.41
CA HIS A 234 -8.88 -13.67 7.77
C HIS A 234 -9.58 -14.77 6.97
N LYS A 235 -9.35 -14.80 5.65
CA LYS A 235 -9.94 -15.82 4.78
C LYS A 235 -9.52 -17.23 5.19
N ALA A 236 -8.22 -17.45 5.43
CA ALA A 236 -7.70 -18.76 5.83
C ALA A 236 -8.21 -19.18 7.22
N ALA A 237 -8.41 -18.24 8.13
CA ALA A 237 -8.97 -18.50 9.46
C ALA A 237 -10.47 -18.86 9.44
N GLN A 238 -11.20 -18.50 8.39
CA GLN A 238 -12.62 -18.83 8.21
C GLN A 238 -12.87 -20.12 7.43
N GLU A 239 -11.88 -20.62 6.68
CA GLU A 239 -11.99 -21.81 5.85
C GLU A 239 -12.47 -23.08 6.59
N PRO A 240 -12.09 -23.35 7.87
CA PRO A 240 -12.62 -24.49 8.62
C PRO A 240 -14.16 -24.52 8.73
N MET A 241 -14.82 -23.36 8.60
CA MET A 241 -16.27 -23.24 8.65
C MET A 241 -16.97 -24.13 7.60
N PHE A 242 -16.39 -24.23 6.41
CA PHE A 242 -16.96 -25.06 5.34
C PHE A 242 -16.95 -26.53 5.75
N VAL A 243 -15.81 -27.03 6.24
CA VAL A 243 -15.65 -28.44 6.64
C VAL A 243 -16.60 -28.81 7.77
N VAL A 244 -16.72 -27.93 8.77
CA VAL A 244 -17.65 -28.10 9.90
C VAL A 244 -19.11 -28.09 9.44
N GLY A 245 -19.43 -27.37 8.37
CA GLY A 245 -20.77 -27.32 7.77
C GLY A 245 -21.18 -28.60 7.03
N TYR A 246 -20.21 -29.44 6.61
CA TYR A 246 -20.48 -30.70 5.89
C TYR A 246 -20.51 -31.93 6.80
N VAL A 247 -20.36 -31.77 8.11
CA VAL A 247 -20.41 -32.89 9.06
C VAL A 247 -21.84 -33.45 9.12
N PRO A 248 -22.06 -34.76 8.88
CA PRO A 248 -23.38 -35.37 8.95
C PRO A 248 -24.01 -35.22 10.35
N ALA A 249 -25.35 -35.13 10.40
CA ALA A 249 -26.07 -34.97 11.67
C ALA A 249 -25.80 -36.11 12.68
N SER A 250 -25.48 -37.31 12.20
CA SER A 250 -25.11 -38.48 13.02
C SER A 250 -23.78 -38.32 13.77
N GLU A 251 -22.86 -37.50 13.26
CA GLU A 251 -21.52 -37.27 13.82
C GLU A 251 -21.39 -35.85 14.42
N TYR A 252 -22.48 -35.08 14.42
CA TYR A 252 -22.51 -33.71 14.89
C TYR A 252 -22.52 -33.64 16.41
N THR A 253 -21.32 -33.70 17.00
CA THR A 253 -21.13 -33.63 18.46
C THR A 253 -21.20 -32.20 18.99
N LEU A 254 -21.34 -32.06 20.32
CA LEU A 254 -21.32 -30.77 21.02
C LEU A 254 -20.04 -29.96 20.70
N GLU A 255 -18.90 -30.64 20.51
CA GLU A 255 -17.63 -29.98 20.18
C GLU A 255 -17.63 -29.38 18.77
N VAL A 256 -18.30 -30.01 17.81
CA VAL A 256 -18.49 -29.45 16.46
C VAL A 256 -19.31 -28.16 16.53
N GLN A 257 -20.38 -28.15 17.34
CA GLN A 257 -21.20 -26.96 17.56
C GLN A 257 -20.41 -25.81 18.23
N ARG A 258 -19.62 -26.14 19.27
CA ARG A 258 -18.74 -25.19 19.95
C ARG A 258 -17.70 -24.62 18.99
N PHE A 259 -17.11 -25.47 18.16
CA PHE A 259 -16.11 -25.06 17.18
C PHE A 259 -16.70 -24.15 16.10
N ASN A 260 -17.86 -24.50 15.54
CA ASN A 260 -18.59 -23.63 14.60
C ASN A 260 -18.86 -22.25 15.21
N ARG A 261 -19.39 -22.23 16.45
CA ARG A 261 -19.64 -20.98 17.19
C ARG A 261 -18.34 -20.16 17.36
N GLN A 262 -17.24 -20.81 17.70
CA GLN A 262 -15.96 -20.16 17.87
C GLN A 262 -15.48 -19.50 16.56
N ILE A 263 -15.51 -20.21 15.43
CA ILE A 263 -15.09 -19.65 14.13
C ILE A 263 -16.00 -18.49 13.73
N ARG A 264 -17.32 -18.60 13.98
CA ARG A 264 -18.30 -17.58 13.57
C ARG A 264 -18.20 -16.28 14.35
N TYR A 265 -18.02 -16.36 15.67
CA TYR A 265 -18.07 -15.19 16.55
C TYR A 265 -16.69 -14.66 16.96
N THR A 266 -15.60 -15.37 16.63
CA THR A 266 -14.25 -14.89 16.89
C THR A 266 -13.66 -14.28 15.63
N THR A 267 -13.53 -12.96 15.60
CA THR A 267 -12.90 -12.25 14.49
C THR A 267 -11.39 -12.48 14.51
N THR A 268 -10.92 -13.39 13.66
CA THR A 268 -9.50 -13.68 13.47
C THR A 268 -9.03 -12.97 12.22
N ALA A 269 -8.49 -11.76 12.38
CA ALA A 269 -7.97 -10.92 11.30
C ALA A 269 -6.91 -9.98 11.84
N LEU A 270 -6.04 -9.48 10.95
CA LEU A 270 -5.17 -8.35 11.25
C LEU A 270 -6.00 -7.05 11.27
N SER A 271 -5.64 -6.10 12.13
CA SER A 271 -6.38 -4.85 12.30
C SER A 271 -5.48 -3.63 12.37
N GLY A 272 -5.84 -2.55 11.68
CA GLY A 272 -5.22 -1.23 11.79
C GLY A 272 -5.89 -0.38 12.87
N VAL A 273 -5.93 -0.85 14.12
CA VAL A 273 -6.59 -0.23 15.30
C VAL A 273 -8.11 -0.01 15.14
N TYR A 274 -8.54 0.80 14.17
CA TYR A 274 -9.92 1.19 13.92
C TYR A 274 -10.66 0.29 12.93
N PHE A 275 -9.93 -0.54 12.18
CA PHE A 275 -10.51 -1.39 11.14
C PHE A 275 -9.84 -2.75 11.07
N TYR A 276 -10.58 -3.76 10.60
CA TYR A 276 -10.03 -5.07 10.26
C TYR A 276 -9.67 -5.12 8.78
N VAL A 277 -8.51 -5.68 8.48
CA VAL A 277 -8.06 -5.84 7.10
C VAL A 277 -8.76 -7.05 6.49
N THR A 278 -9.76 -6.78 5.66
CA THR A 278 -10.50 -7.81 4.90
C THR A 278 -10.55 -7.43 3.42
N ARG A 279 -10.94 -8.39 2.56
CA ARG A 279 -11.14 -8.09 1.13
C ARG A 279 -12.26 -7.06 0.92
N SER A 280 -13.26 -7.05 1.80
CA SER A 280 -14.36 -6.09 1.73
C SER A 280 -13.90 -4.68 2.07
N THR A 281 -13.09 -4.49 3.12
CA THR A 281 -12.55 -3.16 3.46
C THR A 281 -11.63 -2.62 2.36
N LEU A 282 -10.84 -3.50 1.72
CA LEU A 282 -10.01 -3.12 0.57
C LEU A 282 -10.88 -2.61 -0.59
N LEU A 283 -11.92 -3.35 -0.97
CA LEU A 283 -12.84 -2.96 -2.04
C LEU A 283 -13.57 -1.65 -1.73
N HIS A 284 -13.97 -1.43 -0.47
CA HIS A 284 -14.57 -0.17 -0.04
C HIS A 284 -13.59 1.01 -0.21
N VAL A 285 -12.35 0.87 0.25
CA VAL A 285 -11.34 1.94 0.13
C VAL A 285 -11.07 2.26 -1.35
N ILE A 286 -10.86 1.24 -2.18
CA ILE A 286 -10.66 1.43 -3.63
C ILE A 286 -11.87 2.12 -4.26
N GLY A 287 -13.09 1.66 -3.94
CA GLY A 287 -14.32 2.26 -4.41
C GLY A 287 -14.42 3.74 -4.03
N THR A 288 -14.13 4.08 -2.77
CA THR A 288 -14.16 5.48 -2.32
C THR A 288 -13.15 6.35 -3.05
N ILE A 289 -11.91 5.87 -3.26
CA ILE A 289 -10.89 6.61 -4.02
C ILE A 289 -11.42 6.89 -5.44
N ILE A 290 -11.87 5.84 -6.15
CA ILE A 290 -12.38 5.99 -7.52
C ILE A 290 -13.56 6.96 -7.57
N THR A 291 -14.51 6.88 -6.62
CA THR A 291 -15.64 7.81 -6.56
C THR A 291 -15.18 9.25 -6.37
N TYR A 292 -14.25 9.51 -5.43
CA TYR A 292 -13.73 10.85 -5.21
C TYR A 292 -13.00 11.40 -6.44
N GLU A 293 -12.15 10.58 -7.08
CA GLU A 293 -11.43 10.99 -8.28
C GLU A 293 -12.37 11.29 -9.45
N LEU A 294 -13.42 10.47 -9.65
CA LEU A 294 -14.42 10.74 -10.69
C LEU A 294 -15.17 12.05 -10.45
N VAL A 295 -15.52 12.33 -9.19
CA VAL A 295 -16.20 13.59 -8.81
C VAL A 295 -15.26 14.79 -9.03
N LEU A 296 -13.98 14.68 -8.65
CA LEU A 296 -12.99 15.73 -8.90
C LEU A 296 -12.77 15.97 -10.40
N LEU A 297 -12.76 14.91 -11.21
CA LEU A 297 -12.64 15.01 -12.66
C LEU A 297 -13.85 15.72 -13.27
N GLN A 298 -15.07 15.41 -12.80
CA GLN A 298 -16.29 16.12 -13.21
C GLN A 298 -16.22 17.62 -12.90
N PHE A 299 -15.85 17.99 -11.68
CA PHE A 299 -15.71 19.41 -11.32
C PHE A 299 -14.64 20.13 -12.16
N ASN A 300 -13.54 19.45 -12.50
CA ASN A 300 -12.54 20.04 -13.37
C ASN A 300 -13.05 20.27 -14.80
N ILE A 301 -13.88 19.36 -15.35
CA ILE A 301 -14.51 19.54 -16.67
C ILE A 301 -15.52 20.69 -16.63
N ASP A 302 -16.42 20.72 -15.64
CA ASP A 302 -17.45 21.76 -15.53
C ASP A 302 -16.83 23.17 -15.43
N ASN A 303 -15.73 23.31 -14.69
CA ASN A 303 -14.99 24.57 -14.60
C ASN A 303 -14.32 24.99 -15.93
N GLU A 304 -13.94 24.03 -16.78
CA GLU A 304 -13.39 24.31 -18.12
C GLU A 304 -14.49 24.74 -19.09
N ASP A 305 -15.64 24.08 -19.06
CA ASP A 305 -16.80 24.44 -19.88
C ASP A 305 -17.32 25.86 -19.53
N ASP A 306 -17.36 26.21 -18.24
CA ASP A 306 -17.73 27.56 -17.78
C ASP A 306 -16.68 28.63 -18.16
N ALA A 307 -15.39 28.28 -18.19
CA ALA A 307 -14.32 29.17 -18.63
C ALA A 307 -14.37 29.42 -20.16
N ASP A 308 -14.61 28.37 -20.95
CA ASP A 308 -14.72 28.45 -22.40
C ASP A 308 -16.01 29.17 -22.84
N LEU A 309 -17.11 29.00 -22.11
CA LEU A 309 -18.35 29.77 -22.33
C LEU A 309 -18.19 31.26 -22.04
N ASN A 310 -17.46 31.63 -20.98
CA ASN A 310 -17.15 33.04 -20.68
C ASN A 310 -16.18 33.65 -21.71
N TYR A 311 -15.21 32.88 -22.20
CA TYR A 311 -14.31 33.33 -23.26
C TYR A 311 -15.04 33.53 -24.60
N ASN A 312 -15.94 32.62 -24.97
CA ASN A 312 -16.75 32.76 -26.18
C ASN A 312 -17.84 33.85 -26.06
N GLY A 313 -18.40 34.06 -24.88
CA GLY A 313 -19.34 35.15 -24.59
C GLY A 313 -18.67 36.54 -24.66
N THR A 314 -17.43 36.66 -24.21
CA THR A 314 -16.65 37.90 -24.38
C THR A 314 -16.25 38.11 -25.84
N LEU A 315 -15.82 37.08 -26.58
CA LEU A 315 -15.52 37.19 -28.02
C LEU A 315 -16.75 37.55 -28.88
N SER A 316 -17.94 37.05 -28.51
CA SER A 316 -19.22 37.39 -29.17
C SER A 316 -19.60 38.86 -28.95
N ASN A 317 -19.30 39.42 -27.78
CA ASN A 317 -19.50 40.85 -27.52
C ASN A 317 -18.50 41.74 -28.28
N TYR A 318 -17.29 41.26 -28.56
CA TYR A 318 -16.30 41.99 -29.38
C TYR A 318 -16.56 41.89 -30.90
N THR A 319 -17.31 40.90 -31.39
CA THR A 319 -17.66 40.76 -32.83
C THR A 319 -18.94 41.51 -33.23
N LYS A 320 -19.71 42.06 -32.28
CA LYS A 320 -20.86 42.94 -32.56
C LYS A 320 -20.53 44.44 -32.61
N ILE A 321 -19.27 44.84 -32.46
CA ILE A 321 -18.84 46.24 -32.59
C ILE A 321 -17.77 46.32 -33.66
N LYS A 322 -18.19 46.31 -34.92
CA LYS A 322 -17.47 46.91 -36.06
C LYS A 322 -18.44 47.05 -37.25
N PHE A 323 -18.94 48.28 -37.38
CA PHE A 323 -19.63 48.95 -38.49
C PHE A 323 -20.83 48.24 -39.15
#